data_AF-A0A330MR73-F1
#
_entry.id   AF-A0A330MR73-F1
#
_cell.length_a   1.000
_cell.length_b   1.000
_cell.length_c   1.000
_cell.angle_alpha   90.00
_cell.angle_beta   90.00
_cell.angle_gamma   90.00
#
_symmetry.space_group_name_H-M   'P 1'
#
loop_
_entity.id
_entity.type
_entity.pdbx_description
1 polymer ?
#
loop_
_entity_poly.entity_id
_entity_poly.type
_entity_poly.pdbx_seq_one_letter_code
_entity_poly.pdbx_strand_id
1 'polypeptide(L)' 'MITFCRNLTNLNDLSNLQSFGGVLTIWANETLTDFCGLTTAVLNMNKPLDITNNLYNPTLQDFINGDCSL' A
#
# COMPACT_ATOMS: atom_id res chain seq x y z
N MET A 1 -8.95 4.73 1.80
CA MET A 1 -9.08 3.57 2.71
C MET A 1 -9.44 2.37 1.86
N ILE A 2 -8.71 1.26 2.01
CA ILE A 2 -8.95 -0.01 1.28
C ILE A 2 -9.06 -1.11 2.33
N THR A 3 -10.26 -1.67 2.53
CA THR A 3 -10.51 -2.63 3.62
C THR A 3 -11.45 -3.77 3.22
N PHE A 4 -11.22 -4.95 3.78
CA PHE A 4 -12.06 -6.16 3.60
C PHE A 4 -12.24 -6.63 2.14
N CYS A 5 -11.28 -6.35 1.26
CA CYS A 5 -11.29 -6.80 -0.12
C CYS A 5 -10.65 -8.20 -0.25
N ARG A 6 -11.45 -9.26 -0.11
CA ARG A 6 -10.96 -10.66 -0.08
C ARG A 6 -10.30 -11.17 -1.35
N ASN A 7 -10.57 -10.55 -2.50
CA ASN A 7 -10.04 -10.97 -3.81
C ASN A 7 -9.00 -9.99 -4.36
N LEU A 8 -8.61 -8.98 -3.60
CA LEU A 8 -7.67 -7.95 -4.06
C LEU A 8 -6.25 -8.42 -3.81
N THR A 9 -5.49 -8.68 -4.87
CA THR A 9 -4.12 -9.19 -4.79
C THR A 9 -3.05 -8.12 -4.99
N ASN A 10 -3.38 -7.03 -5.69
CA ASN A 10 -2.47 -5.93 -5.97
C ASN A 10 -3.16 -4.56 -6.01
N LEU A 11 -2.36 -3.49 -6.06
CA LEU A 11 -2.81 -2.09 -6.19
C LEU A 11 -2.25 -1.41 -7.45
N ASN A 12 -1.94 -2.16 -8.51
CA ASN A 12 -1.20 -1.65 -9.67
C ASN A 12 -1.96 -0.58 -10.47
N ASP A 13 -3.30 -0.61 -10.43
CA ASP A 13 -4.14 0.42 -11.04
C ASP A 13 -3.94 1.81 -10.40
N LEU A 14 -3.34 1.87 -9.20
CA LEU A 14 -3.02 3.10 -8.49
C LEU A 14 -1.63 3.67 -8.84
N SER A 15 -0.88 3.05 -9.76
CA SER A 15 0.49 3.44 -10.16
C SER A 15 0.65 4.90 -10.59
N ASN A 16 -0.43 5.53 -11.07
CA ASN A 16 -0.41 6.95 -11.47
C ASN A 16 -0.70 7.92 -10.32
N LEU A 17 -1.09 7.43 -9.14
CA LEU A 17 -1.39 8.26 -7.97
C LEU A 17 -0.12 8.97 -7.49
N GLN A 18 -0.17 10.30 -7.41
CA GLN A 18 0.97 11.13 -7.01
C GLN A 18 0.91 11.56 -5.54
N SER A 19 -0.28 11.65 -4.96
CA SER A 19 -0.49 12.13 -3.60
C SER A 19 -1.87 11.72 -3.08
N PHE A 20 -2.06 11.83 -1.76
CA PHE A 20 -3.34 11.61 -1.09
C PHE A 20 -3.50 12.60 0.08
N GLY A 21 -4.74 13.03 0.37
CA GLY A 21 -4.97 14.10 1.34
C GLY A 21 -4.79 13.71 2.81
N GLY A 22 -4.91 12.43 3.14
CA GLY A 22 -4.99 11.95 4.53
C GLY A 22 -3.94 10.91 4.91
N VAL A 23 -4.25 10.11 5.93
CA VAL A 23 -3.49 8.90 6.26
C VAL A 23 -3.92 7.78 5.32
N LEU A 24 -2.96 7.04 4.78
CA LEU A 24 -3.24 5.85 4.00
C LEU A 24 -3.53 4.69 4.95
N THR A 25 -4.78 4.25 4.99
CA THR A 25 -5.21 3.05 5.74
C THR A 25 -5.57 1.93 4.78
N ILE A 26 -4.87 0.80 4.91
CA ILE A 26 -5.11 -0.45 4.16
C ILE A 26 -5.12 -1.61 5.16
N TRP A 27 -6.28 -2.23 5.35
CA TRP A 27 -6.47 -3.17 6.45
C TRP A 27 -7.40 -4.34 6.11
N ALA A 28 -7.08 -5.53 6.64
CA ALA A 28 -7.93 -6.73 6.52
C ALA A 28 -8.18 -7.20 5.07
N ASN A 29 -7.17 -7.13 4.19
CA ASN A 29 -7.24 -7.68 2.84
C ASN A 29 -6.40 -8.98 2.78
N GLU A 30 -7.06 -10.12 2.99
CA GLU A 30 -6.46 -11.44 3.22
C GLU A 30 -5.60 -11.98 2.06
N THR A 31 -5.76 -11.46 0.84
CA THR A 31 -5.04 -11.90 -0.35
C THR A 31 -4.12 -10.84 -0.94
N LEU A 32 -4.07 -9.65 -0.35
CA LEU A 32 -3.31 -8.50 -0.87
C LEU A 32 -1.83 -8.64 -0.56
N THR A 33 -1.02 -8.79 -1.61
CA THR A 33 0.44 -8.98 -1.50
C THR A 33 1.26 -7.91 -2.20
N ASP A 34 0.71 -7.25 -3.23
CA ASP A 34 1.45 -6.29 -4.05
C ASP A 34 0.94 -4.86 -3.85
N PHE A 35 1.78 -4.02 -3.24
CA PHE A 35 1.50 -2.62 -2.96
C PHE A 35 2.31 -1.68 -3.85
N CYS A 36 3.07 -2.19 -4.82
CA CYS A 36 4.03 -1.40 -5.59
C CYS A 36 3.37 -0.31 -6.44
N GLY A 37 2.10 -0.47 -6.80
CA GLY A 37 1.31 0.61 -7.40
C GLY A 37 1.17 1.88 -6.54
N LEU A 38 1.53 1.86 -5.26
CA LEU A 38 1.49 3.04 -4.38
C LEU A 38 2.83 3.73 -4.15
N THR A 39 3.93 3.18 -4.67
CA THR A 39 5.29 3.66 -4.38
C THR A 39 5.46 5.15 -4.60
N THR A 40 5.00 5.69 -5.74
CA THR A 40 5.12 7.12 -6.03
C THR A 40 4.37 7.99 -5.01
N ALA A 41 3.11 7.68 -4.71
CA ALA A 41 2.32 8.45 -3.76
C ALA A 41 2.90 8.37 -2.34
N VAL A 42 3.33 7.18 -1.90
CA VAL A 42 3.88 6.97 -0.55
C VAL A 42 5.18 7.76 -0.36
N LEU A 43 6.11 7.66 -1.30
CA LEU A 43 7.42 8.32 -1.22
C LEU A 43 7.30 9.85 -1.32
N ASN A 44 6.38 10.37 -2.14
CA ASN A 44 6.13 11.81 -2.25
C ASN A 44 5.60 12.42 -0.94
N MET A 45 4.79 11.66 -0.21
CA MET A 45 4.11 12.16 0.98
C MET A 45 4.99 12.05 2.23
N ASN A 46 5.82 11.03 2.32
CA ASN A 46 6.65 10.71 3.49
C ASN A 46 5.85 10.79 4.81
N LYS A 47 4.63 10.21 4.79
CA LYS A 47 3.69 10.21 5.91
C LYS A 47 3.62 8.83 6.57
N PRO A 48 3.17 8.75 7.84
CA PRO A 48 2.84 7.47 8.45
C PRO A 48 1.85 6.67 7.61
N LEU A 49 2.12 5.38 7.47
CA LEU A 49 1.28 4.41 6.78
C LEU A 49 0.61 3.52 7.83
N ASP A 50 -0.69 3.28 7.66
CA ASP A 50 -1.42 2.30 8.46
C ASP A 50 -1.80 1.12 7.55
N ILE A 51 -0.84 0.20 7.40
CA ILE A 51 -0.97 -1.01 6.59
C ILE A 51 -0.80 -2.20 7.53
N THR A 52 -1.91 -2.84 7.88
CA THR A 52 -1.93 -3.93 8.86
C THR A 52 -2.95 -5.00 8.48
N ASN A 53 -2.76 -6.25 8.96
CA ASN A 53 -3.70 -7.35 8.74
C ASN A 53 -4.01 -7.65 7.25
N ASN A 54 -3.06 -7.42 6.35
CA ASN A 54 -3.10 -7.92 4.97
C ASN A 54 -2.14 -9.12 4.85
N LEU A 55 -2.12 -9.81 3.70
CA LEU A 55 -1.19 -10.92 3.49
C LEU A 55 0.27 -10.44 3.48
N TYR A 56 0.52 -9.28 2.88
CA TYR A 56 1.76 -8.54 3.02
C TYR A 56 1.50 -7.15 3.64
N ASN A 57 2.37 -6.70 4.54
CA ASN A 57 2.21 -5.41 5.23
C ASN A 57 3.51 -4.61 5.12
N PRO A 58 3.78 -3.97 3.96
CA PRO A 58 5.01 -3.21 3.77
C PRO A 58 5.05 -1.99 4.68
N THR A 59 6.23 -1.73 5.21
CA THR A 59 6.60 -0.51 5.92
C THR A 59 7.02 0.58 4.93
N LEU A 60 7.13 1.82 5.40
CA LEU A 60 7.72 2.90 4.59
C LEU A 60 9.13 2.55 4.10
N GLN A 61 9.93 1.83 4.90
CA GLN A 61 11.27 1.42 4.50
C GLN A 61 11.23 0.40 3.36
N ASP A 62 10.24 -0.48 3.33
CA ASP A 62 10.08 -1.45 2.24
C ASP A 62 9.77 -0.71 0.92
N PHE A 63 8.94 0.34 0.94
CA PHE A 63 8.75 1.21 -0.23
C PHE A 63 10.04 1.93 -0.66
N ILE A 64 10.88 2.34 0.29
CA ILE A 64 12.18 2.97 0.00
C ILE A 64 13.15 1.95 -0.63
N ASN A 65 13.13 0.71 -0.18
CA ASN A 65 14.00 -0.36 -0.67
C ASN A 65 13.50 -0.98 -1.99
N GLY A 66 12.24 -0.74 -2.37
CA GLY A 66 11.59 -1.39 -3.50
C GLY A 66 10.97 -2.75 -3.16
N ASP A 67 10.95 -3.13 -1.89
CA ASP A 67 10.40 -4.38 -1.37
C ASP A 67 8.88 -4.26 -1.15
N CYS A 68 8.14 -3.65 -2.07
CA CYS A 68 6.70 -3.33 -1.90
C CYS A 68 5.74 -4.49 -2.23
N SER A 69 6.26 -5.70 -2.42
CA SER A 69 5.48 -6.91 -2.71
C SER A 69 6.07 -8.16 -2.06
N LEU A 70 5.21 -9.06 -1.57
CA LEU A 70 5.59 -10.41 -1.08
C LEU A 70 5.76 -11.43 -2.22
#